data_AF-A0AAV2G2N9-F1
#
_entry.id   AF-A0AAV2G2N9-F1
#
_cell.length_a   1.000
_cell.length_b   1.000
_cell.length_c   1.000
_cell.angle_alpha   90.00
_cell.angle_beta   90.00
_cell.angle_gamma   90.00
#
_symmetry.space_group_name_H-M   'P 1'
#
loop_
_entity.id
_entity.type
_entity.pdbx_description
1 polymer ?
#
loop_
_entity_poly.entity_id
_entity_poly.type
_entity_poly.pdbx_seq_one_letter_code
_entity_poly.pdbx_strand_id
1 'polypeptide(L)'
;MKTPHTCGRMSFARWMAIKTKQTGKESDRLKTFEDTHTRKNGTYVNEYATNLIEKAHTLRHEGSADNEQIFQKLHGPEHPGRVRCAGLGPTPSTYFVSSSSSASTNSTTTSCSTEVELRSEVVELKSEVVELKSEVGRLGSGMEQLQMEVDILKALFLQHLRRENGPIEGSFRALSSSSQSVTRG
;
A
#
# COMPACT_ATOMS: atom_id res chain seq x y z
N MET A 1 -8.44 -20.91 -3.29
CA MET A 1 -8.95 -22.09 -4.02
C MET A 1 -9.11 -23.24 -3.03
N LYS A 2 -10.28 -23.87 -2.93
CA LYS A 2 -10.52 -25.00 -2.00
C LYS A 2 -10.27 -26.29 -2.76
N THR A 3 -9.19 -27.00 -2.46
CA THR A 3 -8.90 -28.29 -3.07
C THR A 3 -9.59 -29.41 -2.28
N PRO A 4 -10.36 -30.29 -2.94
CA PRO A 4 -10.88 -31.48 -2.29
C PRO A 4 -9.74 -32.40 -1.84
N HIS A 5 -9.93 -33.10 -0.72
CA HIS A 5 -8.97 -33.97 -0.06
C HIS A 5 -9.66 -35.30 0.33
N THR A 6 -8.88 -36.35 0.58
CA THR A 6 -9.37 -37.72 0.80
C THR A 6 -9.61 -38.08 2.27
N CYS A 7 -9.35 -37.17 3.21
CA CYS A 7 -9.54 -37.40 4.66
C CYS A 7 -11.01 -37.44 5.12
N GLY A 8 -11.96 -37.18 4.22
CA GLY A 8 -13.39 -37.12 4.56
C GLY A 8 -13.71 -36.00 5.55
N ARG A 9 -14.37 -36.35 6.67
CA ARG A 9 -14.75 -35.39 7.73
C ARG A 9 -13.66 -35.18 8.79
N MET A 10 -12.49 -35.79 8.61
CA MET A 10 -11.41 -35.70 9.59
C MET A 10 -10.56 -34.45 9.36
N SER A 11 -10.21 -33.75 10.45
CA SER A 11 -9.23 -32.67 10.40
C SER A 11 -7.82 -33.20 10.11
N PHE A 12 -6.96 -32.37 9.52
CA PHE A 12 -5.56 -32.72 9.28
C PHE A 12 -4.80 -33.02 10.58
N ALA A 13 -5.10 -32.34 11.69
CA ALA A 13 -4.47 -32.63 12.98
C ALA A 13 -4.75 -34.09 13.42
N ARG A 14 -6.02 -34.51 13.31
CA ARG A 14 -6.41 -35.89 13.65
C ARG A 14 -5.81 -36.90 12.67
N TRP A 15 -5.80 -36.57 11.39
CA TRP A 15 -5.25 -37.42 10.34
C TRP A 15 -3.74 -37.65 10.54
N MET A 16 -2.98 -36.58 10.82
CA MET A 16 -1.54 -36.67 11.11
C MET A 16 -1.28 -37.52 12.35
N ALA A 17 -2.02 -37.30 13.44
CA ALA A 17 -1.88 -38.10 14.65
C ALA A 17 -2.12 -39.61 14.42
N ILE A 18 -3.10 -39.96 13.57
CA ILE A 18 -3.37 -41.36 13.20
C ILE A 18 -2.24 -41.90 12.32
N LYS A 19 -1.78 -41.13 11.34
CA LYS A 19 -0.68 -41.53 10.45
C LYS A 19 0.62 -41.73 11.21
N THR A 20 1.00 -40.82 12.10
CA THR A 20 2.18 -40.94 12.94
C THR A 20 2.13 -42.16 13.84
N LYS A 21 0.96 -42.53 14.38
CA LYS A 21 0.78 -43.78 15.13
C LYS A 21 0.96 -45.03 14.25
N GLN A 22 0.60 -44.97 12.96
CA GLN A 22 0.73 -46.09 12.03
C GLN A 22 2.16 -46.23 11.48
N THR A 23 2.81 -45.13 11.14
CA THR A 23 4.13 -45.12 10.49
C THR A 23 5.30 -44.96 11.46
N GLY A 24 5.02 -44.56 12.71
CA GLY A 24 6.03 -44.21 13.72
C GLY A 24 6.79 -42.91 13.42
N LYS A 25 6.46 -42.20 12.32
CA LYS A 25 7.16 -41.00 11.86
C LYS A 25 6.19 -39.83 11.70
N GLU A 26 6.59 -38.65 12.17
CA GLU A 26 5.84 -37.42 11.94
C GLU A 26 5.84 -37.08 10.44
N SER A 27 4.66 -36.75 9.91
CA SER A 27 4.50 -36.40 8.50
C SER A 27 4.78 -34.91 8.32
N ASP A 28 5.66 -34.56 7.38
CA ASP A 28 5.87 -33.16 7.01
C ASP A 28 4.67 -32.58 6.23
N ARG A 29 4.71 -31.27 5.94
CA ARG A 29 3.61 -30.57 5.24
C ARG A 29 3.40 -31.07 3.81
N LEU A 30 4.50 -31.35 3.11
CA LEU A 30 4.49 -31.86 1.73
C LEU A 30 3.90 -33.27 1.67
N LYS A 31 4.33 -34.14 2.58
CA LYS A 31 3.88 -35.52 2.72
C LYS A 31 2.43 -35.58 3.13
N THR A 32 2.01 -34.72 4.05
CA THR A 32 0.60 -34.57 4.41
C THR A 32 -0.22 -34.16 3.20
N PHE A 33 0.27 -33.24 2.36
CA PHE A 33 -0.42 -32.88 1.12
C PHE A 33 -0.51 -34.05 0.13
N GLU A 34 0.61 -34.71 -0.18
CA GLU A 34 0.68 -35.88 -1.06
C GLU A 34 -0.33 -36.96 -0.66
N ASP A 35 -0.28 -37.40 0.60
CA ASP A 35 -1.11 -38.50 1.09
C ASP A 35 -2.61 -38.13 1.14
N THR A 36 -2.94 -36.87 1.44
CA THR A 36 -4.33 -36.41 1.55
C THR A 36 -4.96 -36.03 0.21
N HIS A 37 -4.16 -35.90 -0.84
CA HIS A 37 -4.62 -35.64 -2.22
C HIS A 37 -4.39 -36.82 -3.16
N THR A 38 -4.03 -37.98 -2.60
CA THR A 38 -3.93 -39.27 -3.31
C THR A 38 -5.08 -40.19 -2.88
N ARG A 39 -5.77 -40.77 -3.86
CA ARG A 39 -6.84 -41.76 -3.63
C ARG A 39 -6.25 -43.15 -3.42
N LYS A 40 -7.06 -44.09 -2.92
CA LYS A 40 -6.62 -45.48 -2.67
C LYS A 40 -6.17 -46.23 -3.94
N ASN A 41 -6.67 -45.83 -5.10
CA ASN A 41 -6.28 -46.36 -6.41
C ASN A 41 -4.99 -45.73 -6.96
N GLY A 42 -4.33 -44.83 -6.20
CA GLY A 42 -3.11 -44.13 -6.62
C GLY A 42 -3.33 -42.90 -7.48
N THR A 43 -4.57 -42.60 -7.91
CA THR A 43 -4.84 -41.39 -8.71
C THR A 43 -5.01 -40.16 -7.82
N TYR A 44 -4.60 -38.99 -8.30
CA TYR A 44 -4.78 -37.74 -7.58
C TYR A 44 -6.23 -37.26 -7.61
N VAL A 45 -6.60 -36.41 -6.64
CA VAL A 45 -7.99 -35.96 -6.50
C VAL A 45 -8.42 -35.05 -7.66
N ASN A 46 -7.52 -34.18 -8.14
CA ASN A 46 -7.74 -33.25 -9.24
C ASN A 46 -6.43 -32.90 -9.95
N GLU A 47 -6.52 -32.23 -11.10
CA GLU A 47 -5.38 -31.81 -11.92
C GLU A 47 -4.41 -30.88 -11.16
N TYR A 48 -4.94 -30.01 -10.29
CA TYR A 48 -4.12 -29.13 -9.46
C TYR A 48 -3.20 -29.93 -8.52
N ALA A 49 -3.72 -30.97 -7.86
CA ALA A 49 -2.94 -31.86 -7.01
C ALA A 49 -1.92 -32.66 -7.83
N THR A 50 -2.32 -33.16 -9.01
CA THR A 50 -1.40 -33.81 -9.96
C THR A 50 -0.21 -32.90 -10.26
N ASN A 51 -0.46 -31.67 -10.69
CA ASN A 51 0.60 -30.75 -11.08
C ASN A 51 1.57 -30.43 -9.93
N LEU A 52 1.05 -30.21 -8.72
CA LEU A 52 1.88 -29.92 -7.55
C LEU A 52 2.70 -31.12 -7.10
N ILE A 53 2.09 -32.29 -7.00
CA ILE A 53 2.75 -33.50 -6.51
C ILE A 53 3.83 -33.95 -7.51
N GLU A 54 3.54 -33.92 -8.81
CA GLU A 54 4.53 -34.23 -9.85
C GLU A 54 5.72 -33.26 -9.82
N LYS A 55 5.46 -31.95 -9.74
CA LYS A 55 6.53 -30.95 -9.58
C LYS A 55 7.34 -31.16 -8.30
N ALA A 56 6.69 -31.56 -7.21
CA ALA A 56 7.38 -31.88 -5.96
C ALA A 56 8.33 -33.07 -6.13
N HIS A 57 7.89 -34.13 -6.82
CA HIS A 57 8.74 -35.28 -7.13
C HIS A 57 9.95 -34.89 -8.00
N THR A 58 9.75 -34.04 -9.02
CA THR A 58 10.85 -33.52 -9.84
C THR A 58 11.86 -32.74 -9.01
N LEU A 59 11.40 -31.79 -8.20
CA LEU A 59 12.28 -30.97 -7.34
C LEU A 59 13.04 -31.80 -6.30
N ARG A 60 12.43 -32.89 -5.82
CA ARG A 60 13.07 -33.83 -4.88
C ARG A 60 14.20 -34.61 -5.57
N HIS A 61 14.02 -34.99 -6.83
CA HIS A 61 15.02 -35.70 -7.62
C HIS A 61 16.18 -34.79 -8.06
N GLU A 62 15.92 -33.50 -8.26
CA GLU A 62 16.95 -32.49 -8.57
C GLU A 62 17.88 -32.17 -7.38
N GLY A 63 17.56 -32.66 -6.18
CA GLY A 63 18.52 -32.89 -5.10
C GLY A 63 19.13 -31.63 -4.49
N SER A 64 18.37 -30.86 -3.71
CA SER A 64 18.94 -29.89 -2.74
C SER A 64 17.92 -29.31 -1.76
N ALA A 65 16.65 -29.19 -2.17
CA ALA A 65 15.65 -28.46 -1.39
C ALA A 65 14.99 -29.31 -0.30
N ASP A 66 14.83 -28.73 0.88
CA ASP A 66 14.04 -29.29 1.98
C ASP A 66 12.56 -29.40 1.57
N ASN A 67 11.83 -30.40 2.07
CA ASN A 67 10.41 -30.64 1.73
C ASN A 67 9.55 -29.40 2.05
N GLU A 68 9.94 -28.67 3.09
CA GLU A 68 9.34 -27.41 3.50
C GLU A 68 9.50 -26.30 2.46
N GLN A 69 10.70 -26.16 1.89
CA GLN A 69 10.98 -25.18 0.83
C GLN A 69 10.27 -25.55 -0.48
N ILE A 70 10.24 -26.84 -0.82
CA ILE A 70 9.51 -27.35 -1.99
C ILE A 70 8.02 -27.02 -1.83
N PHE A 71 7.45 -27.28 -0.65
CA PHE A 71 6.04 -27.00 -0.39
C PHE A 71 5.71 -25.51 -0.52
N GLN A 72 6.54 -24.62 0.05
CA GLN A 72 6.36 -23.17 -0.07
C GLN A 72 6.47 -22.68 -1.53
N LYS A 73 7.44 -23.20 -2.29
CA LYS A 73 7.61 -22.87 -3.71
C LYS A 73 6.38 -23.23 -4.55
N LEU A 74 5.74 -24.35 -4.23
CA LEU A 74 4.60 -24.89 -4.98
C LEU A 74 3.26 -24.25 -4.58
N HIS A 75 3.06 -23.99 -3.29
CA HIS A 75 1.80 -23.43 -2.78
C HIS A 75 1.80 -21.90 -2.66
N GLY A 76 2.96 -21.28 -2.77
CA GLY A 76 3.15 -19.84 -2.57
C GLY A 76 3.00 -19.42 -1.10
N PRO A 77 2.85 -18.10 -0.84
CA PRO A 77 2.76 -17.55 0.50
C PRO A 77 1.63 -18.18 1.33
N GLU A 78 1.87 -18.36 2.63
CA GLU A 78 0.88 -18.87 3.58
C GLU A 78 -0.32 -17.93 3.74
N HIS A 79 -1.47 -18.50 4.11
CA HIS A 79 -2.64 -17.69 4.39
C HIS A 79 -2.49 -16.94 5.73
N PRO A 80 -2.98 -15.69 5.83
CA PRO A 80 -3.02 -14.98 7.10
C PRO A 80 -3.75 -15.79 8.17
N GLY A 81 -3.12 -15.93 9.34
CA GLY A 81 -3.71 -16.61 10.50
C GLY A 81 -3.80 -18.14 10.43
N ARG A 82 -3.33 -18.79 9.35
CA ARG A 82 -3.35 -20.26 9.29
C ARG A 82 -2.27 -20.83 8.37
N VAL A 83 -1.52 -21.79 8.90
CA VAL A 83 -0.57 -22.59 8.11
C VAL A 83 -1.27 -23.75 7.40
N ARG A 84 -1.04 -23.89 6.09
CA ARG A 84 -1.54 -25.04 5.30
C ARG A 84 -0.94 -26.35 5.78
N CYS A 85 -1.73 -27.41 5.73
CA CYS A 85 -1.35 -28.80 6.06
C CYS A 85 -0.86 -29.07 7.50
N ALA A 86 -0.73 -28.05 8.36
CA ALA A 86 -0.23 -28.19 9.74
C ALA A 86 -1.31 -28.53 10.80
N GLY A 87 -2.57 -28.74 10.40
CA GLY A 87 -3.65 -29.08 11.33
C GLY A 87 -4.39 -27.87 11.94
N LEU A 88 -4.66 -27.94 13.24
CA LEU A 88 -5.44 -26.94 14.01
C LEU A 88 -4.48 -26.10 14.86
N GLY A 89 -4.59 -24.77 14.79
CA GLY A 89 -3.91 -23.86 15.73
C GLY A 89 -2.72 -23.06 15.20
N PRO A 90 -1.83 -23.56 14.32
CA PRO A 90 -0.64 -22.80 13.96
C PRO A 90 -0.98 -21.61 13.05
N THR A 91 -0.63 -20.41 13.50
CA THR A 91 -0.49 -19.25 12.63
C THR A 91 0.93 -19.25 12.04
N PRO A 92 1.16 -18.61 10.89
CA PRO A 92 2.51 -18.47 10.35
C PRO A 92 3.50 -17.92 11.38
N SER A 93 3.08 -16.94 12.19
CA SER A 93 3.90 -16.33 13.24
C SER A 93 4.25 -17.24 14.41
N THR A 94 3.56 -18.36 14.62
CA THR A 94 3.86 -19.33 15.70
C THR A 94 4.53 -20.61 15.20
N TYR A 95 4.29 -20.97 13.93
CA TYR A 95 4.77 -22.22 13.34
C TYR A 95 6.21 -22.11 12.85
N PHE A 96 6.57 -20.97 12.25
CA PHE A 96 7.92 -20.75 11.71
C PHE A 96 8.89 -20.10 12.73
N VAL A 97 8.56 -20.14 14.03
CA VAL A 97 9.30 -19.43 15.10
C VAL A 97 10.70 -20.01 15.37
N SER A 98 10.94 -21.25 14.94
CA SER A 98 12.18 -21.99 15.23
C SER A 98 13.44 -21.48 14.50
N SER A 99 13.46 -20.28 13.93
CA SER A 99 14.70 -19.65 13.42
C SER A 99 15.34 -18.65 14.39
N SER A 100 14.74 -18.42 15.57
CA SER A 100 15.15 -17.30 16.44
C SER A 100 15.97 -17.66 17.70
N SER A 101 16.29 -18.94 17.94
CA SER A 101 16.90 -19.36 19.22
C SER A 101 18.29 -20.00 19.16
N SER A 102 18.94 -20.07 18.00
CA SER A 102 20.32 -20.56 17.91
C SER A 102 21.10 -19.76 16.87
N ALA A 103 22.30 -19.34 17.27
CA ALA A 103 23.23 -18.49 16.55
C ALA A 103 23.27 -18.66 15.01
N SER A 104 23.32 -17.52 14.32
CA SER A 104 23.89 -17.34 12.98
C SER A 104 23.37 -18.28 11.88
N THR A 105 22.39 -17.84 11.09
CA THR A 105 22.38 -18.01 9.62
C THR A 105 21.30 -17.09 9.04
N ASN A 106 21.70 -16.22 8.10
CA ASN A 106 20.80 -15.37 7.32
C ASN A 106 19.78 -16.23 6.54
N SER A 107 18.50 -16.16 6.91
CA SER A 107 17.40 -16.65 6.08
C SER A 107 16.17 -15.78 6.33
N THR A 108 16.32 -14.52 5.92
CA THR A 108 15.26 -13.51 5.92
C THR A 108 15.30 -12.73 4.61
N THR A 109 15.52 -13.36 3.46
CA THR A 109 15.84 -12.61 2.24
C THR A 109 14.65 -12.16 1.40
N THR A 110 13.41 -12.63 1.63
CA THR A 110 12.25 -12.18 0.82
C THR A 110 11.20 -11.36 1.57
N SER A 111 11.03 -11.58 2.88
CA SER A 111 10.08 -10.77 3.67
C SER A 111 10.73 -9.55 4.34
N CYS A 112 12.06 -9.55 4.52
CA CYS A 112 12.79 -8.40 5.07
C CYS A 112 13.18 -7.40 3.98
N SER A 113 13.56 -7.88 2.77
CA SER A 113 13.95 -7.00 1.65
C SER A 113 12.80 -6.08 1.23
N THR A 114 11.60 -6.63 1.08
CA THR A 114 10.41 -5.85 0.71
C THR A 114 9.99 -4.87 1.80
N GLU A 115 10.15 -5.24 3.08
CA GLU A 115 9.84 -4.30 4.18
C GLU A 115 10.85 -3.15 4.25
N VAL A 116 12.15 -3.43 4.00
CA VAL A 116 13.19 -2.39 3.95
C VAL A 116 12.99 -1.49 2.73
N GLU A 117 12.68 -2.04 1.56
CA GLU A 117 12.39 -1.30 0.32
C GLU A 117 11.14 -0.41 0.48
N LEU A 118 10.05 -0.96 1.03
CA LEU A 118 8.83 -0.17 1.31
C LEU A 118 9.09 0.92 2.35
N ARG A 119 9.93 0.66 3.35
CA ARG A 119 10.33 1.68 4.33
C ARG A 119 11.15 2.79 3.67
N SER A 120 12.06 2.48 2.74
CA SER A 120 12.80 3.49 1.99
C SER A 120 11.89 4.31 1.07
N GLU A 121 10.98 3.68 0.33
CA GLU A 121 10.00 4.38 -0.52
C GLU A 121 9.10 5.30 0.31
N VAL A 122 8.66 4.86 1.50
CA VAL A 122 7.86 5.70 2.40
C VAL A 122 8.66 6.90 2.93
N VAL A 123 9.97 6.76 3.14
CA VAL A 123 10.83 7.88 3.55
C VAL A 123 11.01 8.87 2.40
N GLU A 124 11.24 8.38 1.18
CA GLU A 124 11.41 9.20 -0.03
C GLU A 124 10.13 9.97 -0.38
N LEU A 125 8.98 9.30 -0.40
CA LEU A 125 7.68 9.94 -0.61
C LEU A 125 7.37 10.98 0.47
N LYS A 126 7.78 10.75 1.71
CA LYS A 126 7.63 11.75 2.78
C LYS A 126 8.49 12.99 2.54
N SER A 127 9.72 12.84 2.03
CA SER A 127 10.53 14.00 1.66
C SER A 127 9.91 14.77 0.49
N GLU A 128 9.45 14.10 -0.56
CA GLU A 128 8.81 14.75 -1.70
C GLU A 128 7.56 15.53 -1.29
N VAL A 129 6.73 14.97 -0.39
CA VAL A 129 5.55 15.67 0.15
C VAL A 129 5.94 16.92 0.93
N VAL A 130 7.05 16.89 1.68
CA VAL A 130 7.55 18.07 2.40
C VAL A 130 8.04 19.14 1.41
N GLU A 131 8.76 18.75 0.37
CA GLU A 131 9.22 19.68 -0.67
C GLU A 131 8.05 20.30 -1.44
N LEU A 132 7.09 19.49 -1.91
CA LEU A 132 5.89 19.98 -2.60
C LEU A 132 5.09 20.94 -1.71
N LYS A 133 4.96 20.63 -0.42
CA LYS A 133 4.29 21.53 0.53
C LYS A 133 5.03 22.87 0.67
N SER A 134 6.36 22.87 0.65
CA SER A 134 7.14 24.10 0.67
C SER A 134 6.96 24.93 -0.61
N GLU A 135 6.94 24.29 -1.78
CA GLU A 135 6.76 24.96 -3.08
C GLU A 135 5.36 25.58 -3.19
N VAL A 136 4.32 24.87 -2.75
CA VAL A 136 2.96 25.39 -2.64
C VAL A 136 2.90 26.60 -1.71
N GLY A 137 3.62 26.58 -0.59
CA GLY A 137 3.75 27.73 0.32
C GLY A 137 4.38 28.95 -0.36
N ARG A 138 5.46 28.75 -1.13
CA ARG A 138 6.14 29.81 -1.88
C ARG A 138 5.21 30.41 -2.94
N LEU A 139 4.52 29.57 -3.72
CA LEU A 139 3.54 30.01 -4.71
C LEU A 139 2.40 30.81 -4.07
N GLY A 140 1.90 30.37 -2.90
CA GLY A 140 0.91 31.09 -2.11
C GLY A 140 1.37 32.50 -1.75
N SER A 141 2.59 32.64 -1.19
CA SER A 141 3.14 33.96 -0.84
C SER A 141 3.35 34.87 -2.06
N GLY A 142 3.77 34.32 -3.20
CA GLY A 142 3.92 35.09 -4.43
C GLY A 142 2.58 35.59 -4.97
N MET A 143 1.52 34.79 -4.83
CA MET A 143 0.17 35.19 -5.23
C MET A 143 -0.39 36.31 -4.34
N GLU A 144 -0.13 36.27 -3.03
CA GLU A 144 -0.49 37.35 -2.11
C GLU A 144 0.25 38.66 -2.44
N GLN A 145 1.54 38.58 -2.78
CA GLN A 145 2.32 39.75 -3.18
C GLN A 145 1.76 40.38 -4.47
N LEU A 146 1.49 39.58 -5.49
CA LEU A 146 0.89 40.05 -6.74
C LEU A 146 -0.49 40.68 -6.51
N GLN A 147 -1.30 40.11 -5.61
CA GLN A 147 -2.60 40.67 -5.26
C GLN A 147 -2.46 42.07 -4.64
N MET A 148 -1.49 42.25 -3.72
CA MET A 148 -1.20 43.57 -3.15
C MET A 148 -0.74 44.57 -4.22
N GLU A 149 0.15 44.19 -5.12
CA GLU A 149 0.63 45.06 -6.20
C GLU A 149 -0.52 45.52 -7.11
N VAL A 150 -1.43 44.61 -7.47
CA VAL A 150 -2.63 44.92 -8.26
C VAL A 150 -3.54 45.90 -7.52
N ASP A 151 -3.76 45.71 -6.21
CA ASP A 151 -4.63 46.57 -5.43
C ASP A 151 -4.02 47.97 -5.21
N ILE A 152 -2.70 48.04 -5.05
CA ILE A 152 -1.96 49.32 -5.06
C ILE A 152 -2.11 50.02 -6.42
N LEU A 153 -1.92 49.29 -7.53
CA LEU A 153 -2.04 49.86 -8.88
C LEU A 153 -3.44 50.44 -9.13
N LYS A 154 -4.50 49.71 -8.73
CA LYS A 154 -5.89 50.18 -8.80
C LYS A 154 -6.10 51.46 -8.00
N ALA A 155 -5.55 51.53 -6.78
CA ALA A 155 -5.69 52.71 -5.93
C ALA A 155 -5.02 53.94 -6.56
N LEU A 156 -3.81 53.78 -7.11
CA LEU A 156 -3.09 54.84 -7.81
C LEU A 156 -3.84 55.32 -9.06
N PHE A 157 -4.40 54.39 -9.84
CA PHE A 157 -5.19 54.72 -11.02
C PHE A 157 -6.45 55.53 -10.66
N LEU A 158 -7.19 55.12 -9.63
CA LEU A 158 -8.36 55.87 -9.13
C LEU A 158 -7.97 57.26 -8.62
N GLN A 159 -6.82 57.40 -7.95
CA GLN A 159 -6.32 58.71 -7.50
C GLN A 159 -5.97 59.62 -8.68
N HIS A 160 -5.42 59.07 -9.77
CA HIS A 160 -5.12 59.83 -10.99
C HIS A 160 -6.39 60.32 -11.67
N LEU A 161 -7.38 59.43 -11.86
CA LEU A 161 -8.69 59.81 -12.44
C LEU A 161 -9.40 60.89 -11.62
N ARG A 162 -9.30 60.85 -10.28
CA ARG A 162 -9.85 61.89 -9.41
C ARG A 162 -9.17 63.25 -9.60
N ARG A 163 -7.86 63.28 -9.86
CA ARG A 163 -7.11 64.52 -10.12
C ARG A 163 -7.43 65.11 -11.49
N GLU A 164 -7.62 64.27 -12.51
CA GLU A 164 -7.95 64.75 -13.86
C GLU A 164 -9.43 65.15 -14.02
N ASN A 165 -10.34 64.50 -13.31
CA ASN A 165 -11.79 64.78 -13.37
C ASN A 165 -12.29 65.55 -12.13
N GLY A 166 -11.57 66.61 -11.71
CA GLY A 166 -11.93 67.41 -10.53
C GLY A 166 -13.40 67.87 -10.51
N PRO A 167 -13.99 68.12 -9.32
CA PRO A 167 -15.42 68.36 -9.20
C PRO A 167 -15.87 69.56 -10.04
N ILE A 168 -16.83 69.32 -10.94
CA ILE A 168 -17.43 70.31 -11.86
C ILE A 168 -18.20 71.42 -11.09
N GLU A 169 -18.32 71.32 -9.75
CA GLU A 169 -19.10 72.27 -8.94
C GLU A 169 -18.46 73.65 -8.74
N GLY A 170 -17.22 73.88 -9.23
CA GLY A 170 -16.55 75.17 -9.14
C GLY A 170 -17.02 76.24 -10.14
N SER A 171 -17.70 75.86 -11.23
CA SER A 171 -17.98 76.80 -12.35
C SER A 171 -19.36 77.47 -12.30
N PHE A 172 -20.29 77.01 -11.45
CA PHE A 172 -21.67 77.52 -11.46
C PHE A 172 -21.92 78.72 -10.53
N ARG A 173 -20.99 79.04 -9.60
CA ARG A 173 -21.17 80.17 -8.65
C ARG A 173 -20.80 81.54 -9.21
N ALA A 174 -20.13 81.61 -10.37
CA ALA A 174 -19.71 82.88 -10.98
C ALA A 174 -20.79 83.50 -11.89
N LEU A 175 -21.81 82.74 -12.31
CA LEU A 175 -22.83 83.22 -13.25
C LEU A 175 -24.13 83.69 -12.58
N SER A 176 -24.41 83.36 -11.32
CA SER A 176 -25.61 83.82 -10.62
C SER A 176 -25.47 85.24 -10.04
N SER A 177 -24.24 85.74 -9.84
CA SER A 177 -23.98 87.09 -9.33
C SER A 177 -24.03 88.19 -10.39
N SER A 178 -24.13 87.85 -11.70
CA SER A 178 -24.15 88.84 -12.78
C SER A 178 -25.57 89.26 -13.23
N SER A 179 -26.62 88.60 -12.75
CA SER A 179 -28.01 88.91 -13.16
C SER A 179 -28.79 89.81 -12.18
N GLN A 180 -28.16 90.39 -11.15
CA GLN A 180 -28.84 91.30 -10.20
C GLN A 180 -28.47 92.79 -10.32
N SER A 181 -27.69 93.23 -11.32
CA SER A 181 -27.24 94.64 -11.41
C SER A 181 -27.76 95.44 -12.62
N VAL A 182 -28.80 94.99 -13.33
CA VAL A 182 -29.47 95.81 -14.37
C VAL A 182 -30.93 96.05 -13.99
N THR A 183 -31.16 96.94 -13.02
CA THR A 183 -32.39 97.74 -12.85
C THR A 183 -32.22 98.69 -11.65
N ARG A 184 -31.54 99.83 -11.86
CA ARG A 184 -31.83 101.13 -11.21
C ARG A 184 -30.78 102.17 -11.60
N GLY A 185 -31.24 103.28 -12.18
CA GLY A 185 -30.44 104.44 -12.57
C GLY A 185 -30.98 105.02 -13.85
#